data_AF-A0A961P3Z1-F1
#
_entry.id   AF-A0A961P3Z1-F1
#
_cell.length_a   1.000
_cell.length_b   1.000
_cell.length_c   1.000
_cell.angle_alpha   90.00
_cell.angle_beta   90.00
_cell.angle_gamma   90.00
#
_symmetry.space_group_name_H-M   'P 1'
#
loop_
_entity.id
_entity.type
_entity.pdbx_description
1 polymer ?
#
loop_
_entity_poly.entity_id
_entity_poly.type
_entity_poly.pdbx_seq_one_letter_code
_entity_poly.pdbx_strand_id
1 'polypeptide(L)'
;MGPMNARSTLRTYLKQIVYGGNDGIITTFAIVAGFAGAEAKGGAAAFGALAVLVFGLANLTADGVSMGMGEFLSGRSAHDLFHARHREAEAAARADPVAAAAALALHLETQGLSPHDARHAADHLAVSPKLMADLSLRYDHGMEAPEGHDIASRAFMTFLAFIAFGTIPILPFVVMAGSSLAFPVSLGATILALGLLAGLRWAASDQSLARCLAETYAVGALCSAVAWGAGHLVAGVG
;
A
#
# COMPACT_ATOMS: atom_id res chain seq x y z
N MET A 1 -25.72 -11.42 -2.75
CA MET A 1 -24.73 -10.73 -1.91
C MET A 1 -25.44 -9.60 -1.19
N GLY A 2 -25.56 -9.66 0.14
CA GLY A 2 -26.17 -8.57 0.92
C GLY A 2 -25.26 -7.33 0.94
N PRO A 3 -25.79 -6.12 1.20
CA PRO A 3 -24.99 -4.91 1.27
C PRO A 3 -23.96 -5.06 2.40
N MET A 4 -22.68 -5.00 2.06
CA MET A 4 -21.59 -4.99 3.04
C MET A 4 -21.72 -3.74 3.91
N ASN A 5 -21.66 -3.93 5.23
CA ASN A 5 -21.62 -2.83 6.19
C ASN A 5 -20.35 -1.99 5.95
N ALA A 6 -20.43 -0.66 6.07
CA ALA A 6 -19.28 0.24 5.94
C ALA A 6 -18.09 -0.19 6.82
N ARG A 7 -18.36 -0.74 8.02
CA ARG A 7 -17.31 -1.27 8.92
C ARG A 7 -16.61 -2.51 8.38
N SER A 8 -17.32 -3.40 7.67
CA SER A 8 -16.69 -4.59 7.07
C SER A 8 -15.84 -4.21 5.87
N THR A 9 -16.30 -3.27 5.04
CA THR A 9 -15.57 -2.73 3.89
C THR A 9 -14.27 -2.05 4.32
N LEU A 10 -14.33 -1.21 5.36
CA LEU A 10 -13.16 -0.53 5.91
C LEU A 10 -12.11 -1.53 6.40
N ARG A 11 -12.52 -2.60 7.09
CA ARG A 11 -11.61 -3.64 7.57
C ARG A 11 -10.96 -4.41 6.41
N THR A 12 -11.73 -4.75 5.39
CA THR A 12 -11.25 -5.46 4.20
C THR A 12 -10.22 -4.66 3.41
N TYR A 13 -10.44 -3.35 3.23
CA TYR A 13 -9.59 -2.49 2.39
C TYR A 13 -8.70 -1.55 3.19
N LEU A 14 -8.52 -1.81 4.49
CA LEU A 14 -7.75 -0.94 5.37
C LEU A 14 -6.32 -0.70 4.83
N LYS A 15 -5.67 -1.77 4.36
CA LYS A 15 -4.33 -1.68 3.75
C LYS A 15 -4.34 -0.69 2.59
N GLN A 16 -5.28 -0.84 1.65
CA GLN A 16 -5.39 0.01 0.46
C GLN A 16 -5.71 1.46 0.84
N ILE A 17 -6.60 1.67 1.81
CA ILE A 17 -7.00 3.01 2.28
C ILE A 17 -5.84 3.73 2.96
N VAL A 18 -5.13 3.06 3.88
CA VAL A 18 -4.01 3.66 4.60
C VAL A 18 -2.82 3.87 3.68
N TYR A 19 -2.49 2.89 2.84
CA TYR A 19 -1.37 2.99 1.90
C TYR A 19 -1.63 4.04 0.81
N GLY A 20 -2.74 3.93 0.08
CA GLY A 20 -3.16 4.89 -0.94
C GLY A 20 -3.37 6.29 -0.38
N GLY A 21 -4.04 6.38 0.78
CA GLY A 21 -4.32 7.67 1.41
C GLY A 21 -3.07 8.40 1.89
N ASN A 22 -2.14 7.70 2.56
CA ASN A 22 -0.89 8.32 3.03
C ASN A 22 -0.05 8.78 1.84
N ASP A 23 0.11 7.93 0.83
CA ASP A 23 0.91 8.26 -0.34
C ASP A 23 0.31 9.46 -1.09
N GLY A 24 -1.01 9.44 -1.33
CA GLY A 24 -1.72 10.54 -1.99
C GLY A 24 -1.57 11.88 -1.27
N ILE A 25 -1.69 11.92 0.06
CA ILE A 25 -1.48 13.16 0.83
C ILE A 25 -0.03 13.62 0.73
N ILE A 26 0.93 12.72 0.92
CA ILE A 26 2.34 13.07 1.03
C ILE A 26 2.89 13.54 -0.31
N THR A 27 2.64 12.81 -1.40
CA THR A 27 3.12 13.16 -2.75
C THR A 27 2.48 14.46 -3.24
N THR A 28 1.18 14.63 -2.98
CA THR A 28 0.49 15.85 -3.39
C THR A 28 0.93 17.07 -2.58
N PHE A 29 1.08 16.92 -1.25
CA PHE A 29 1.63 18.00 -0.43
C PHE A 29 3.10 18.28 -0.72
N ALA A 30 3.88 17.29 -1.17
CA ALA A 30 5.26 17.49 -1.61
C ALA A 30 5.35 18.49 -2.78
N ILE A 31 4.39 18.48 -3.72
CA ILE A 31 4.29 19.51 -4.76
C ILE A 31 4.09 20.90 -4.12
N VAL A 32 3.13 21.03 -3.21
CA VAL A 32 2.86 22.29 -2.48
C VAL A 32 4.12 22.77 -1.74
N ALA A 33 4.82 21.87 -1.04
CA ALA A 33 6.05 22.18 -0.31
C ALA A 33 7.19 22.60 -1.25
N GLY A 34 7.32 21.95 -2.41
CA GLY A 34 8.31 22.31 -3.43
C GLY A 34 8.13 23.72 -3.96
N PHE A 35 6.89 24.12 -4.27
CA PHE A 35 6.58 25.49 -4.66
C PHE A 35 6.89 26.49 -3.54
N ALA A 36 6.55 26.17 -2.29
CA ALA A 36 6.92 27.01 -1.15
C ALA A 36 8.45 27.16 -0.99
N GLY A 37 9.22 26.12 -1.32
CA GLY A 37 10.68 26.16 -1.33
C GLY A 37 11.25 27.07 -2.42
N ALA A 38 10.65 27.04 -3.61
CA ALA A 38 11.00 27.92 -4.72
C ALA A 38 10.69 29.39 -4.41
N GLU A 39 9.54 29.67 -3.76
CA GLU A 39 9.14 31.02 -3.34
C GLU A 39 10.05 31.62 -2.28
N ALA A 40 10.63 30.80 -1.39
CA ALA A 40 11.49 31.26 -0.31
C ALA A 40 12.75 32.03 -0.76
N LYS A 41 13.19 31.89 -2.03
CA LYS A 41 14.32 32.64 -2.61
C LYS A 41 13.92 33.94 -3.33
N GLY A 42 12.64 34.29 -3.36
CA GLY A 42 12.16 35.51 -4.05
C GLY A 42 12.11 35.42 -5.58
N GLY A 43 12.59 34.32 -6.19
CA GLY A 43 12.55 34.10 -7.65
C GLY A 43 11.20 33.61 -8.21
N ALA A 44 10.31 33.11 -7.35
CA ALA A 44 9.09 32.41 -7.78
C ALA A 44 7.78 33.19 -7.53
N ALA A 45 7.82 34.53 -7.45
CA ALA A 45 6.60 35.34 -7.55
C ALA A 45 5.79 35.08 -8.84
N ALA A 46 6.37 34.36 -9.82
CA ALA A 46 5.78 34.04 -11.11
C ALA A 46 5.09 32.65 -11.22
N PHE A 47 5.31 31.70 -10.30
CA PHE A 47 4.74 30.35 -10.48
C PHE A 47 3.27 30.27 -10.04
N GLY A 48 2.86 31.03 -9.04
CA GLY A 48 1.46 31.26 -8.68
C GLY A 48 0.65 30.02 -8.27
N ALA A 49 -0.54 30.26 -7.71
CA ALA A 49 -1.46 29.18 -7.34
C ALA A 49 -1.83 28.28 -8.52
N LEU A 50 -1.80 28.81 -9.75
CA LEU A 50 -2.11 28.05 -10.96
C LEU A 50 -1.10 26.94 -11.24
N ALA A 51 0.21 27.15 -11.04
CA ALA A 51 1.19 26.08 -11.23
C ALA A 51 0.97 24.96 -10.20
N VAL A 52 0.76 25.30 -8.93
CA VAL A 52 0.42 24.32 -7.88
C VAL A 52 -0.80 23.49 -8.28
N LEU A 53 -1.84 24.12 -8.84
CA LEU A 53 -3.04 23.42 -9.30
C LEU A 53 -2.79 22.52 -10.51
N VAL A 54 -2.07 23.00 -11.52
CA VAL A 54 -1.79 22.22 -12.74
C VAL A 54 -0.89 21.02 -12.42
N PHE A 55 0.23 21.25 -11.74
CA PHE A 55 1.16 20.19 -11.38
C PHE A 55 0.57 19.25 -10.33
N GLY A 56 -0.13 19.80 -9.33
CA GLY A 56 -0.81 19.01 -8.31
C GLY A 56 -1.89 18.12 -8.90
N LEU A 57 -2.78 18.64 -9.75
CA LEU A 57 -3.86 17.84 -10.34
C LEU A 57 -3.34 16.82 -11.34
N ALA A 58 -2.35 17.19 -12.17
CA ALA A 58 -1.71 16.27 -13.09
C ALA A 58 -1.02 15.12 -12.34
N ASN A 59 -0.25 15.43 -11.29
CA ASN A 59 0.39 14.44 -10.45
C ASN A 59 -0.64 13.57 -9.72
N LEU A 60 -1.64 14.17 -9.06
CA LEU A 60 -2.68 13.44 -8.34
C LEU A 60 -3.41 12.42 -9.23
N THR A 61 -3.78 12.83 -10.45
CA THR A 61 -4.52 11.95 -11.37
C THR A 61 -3.63 10.89 -12.00
N ALA A 62 -2.44 11.25 -12.49
CA ALA A 62 -1.52 10.31 -13.12
C ALA A 62 -0.97 9.29 -12.11
N ASP A 63 -0.52 9.75 -10.94
CA ASP A 63 0.03 8.88 -9.90
C ASP A 63 -1.06 8.02 -9.28
N GLY A 64 -2.28 8.57 -9.09
CA GLY A 64 -3.41 7.78 -8.64
C GLY A 64 -3.69 6.60 -9.58
N VAL A 65 -3.81 6.86 -10.89
CA VAL A 65 -4.01 5.79 -11.89
C VAL A 65 -2.85 4.80 -11.87
N SER A 66 -1.61 5.30 -11.83
CA SER A 66 -0.41 4.47 -11.75
C SER A 66 -0.42 3.56 -10.53
N MET A 67 -0.81 4.08 -9.36
CA MET A 67 -0.86 3.34 -8.10
C MET A 67 -1.94 2.26 -8.12
N GLY A 68 -3.13 2.58 -8.62
CA GLY A 68 -4.20 1.60 -8.80
C GLY A 68 -3.79 0.49 -9.77
N MET A 69 -3.23 0.85 -10.93
CA MET A 69 -2.71 -0.11 -11.90
C MET A 69 -1.53 -0.92 -11.35
N GLY A 70 -0.70 -0.33 -10.50
CA GLY A 70 0.39 -0.99 -9.79
C GLY A 70 -0.11 -2.07 -8.84
N GLU A 71 -1.13 -1.77 -8.03
CA GLU A 71 -1.78 -2.77 -7.16
C GLU A 71 -2.42 -3.89 -8.00
N PHE A 72 -3.06 -3.55 -9.13
CA PHE A 72 -3.64 -4.55 -10.04
C PHE A 72 -2.58 -5.49 -10.63
N LEU A 73 -1.52 -4.93 -11.20
CA LEU A 73 -0.44 -5.69 -11.83
C LEU A 73 0.35 -6.49 -10.80
N SER A 74 0.60 -5.94 -9.61
CA SER A 74 1.22 -6.65 -8.50
C SER A 74 0.39 -7.85 -8.06
N GLY A 75 -0.91 -7.66 -7.84
CA GLY A 75 -1.83 -8.74 -7.48
C GLY A 75 -1.92 -9.83 -8.55
N ARG A 76 -2.00 -9.43 -9.83
CA ARG A 76 -2.02 -10.37 -10.96
C ARG A 76 -0.71 -11.15 -11.07
N SER A 77 0.43 -10.49 -10.87
CA SER A 77 1.74 -11.14 -10.93
C SER A 77 1.91 -12.16 -9.80
N ALA A 78 1.49 -11.81 -8.58
CA ALA A 78 1.50 -12.73 -7.44
C ALA A 78 0.58 -13.95 -7.69
N HIS A 79 -0.59 -13.72 -8.28
CA HIS A 79 -1.52 -14.78 -8.66
C HIS A 79 -0.91 -15.71 -9.72
N ASP A 80 -0.39 -15.16 -10.82
CA ASP A 80 0.19 -15.94 -11.91
C ASP A 80 1.41 -16.75 -11.44
N LEU A 81 2.27 -16.15 -10.59
CA LEU A 81 3.41 -16.83 -9.97
C LEU A 81 2.96 -17.98 -9.06
N PHE A 82 1.97 -17.75 -8.19
CA PHE A 82 1.44 -18.79 -7.31
C PHE A 82 0.93 -19.98 -8.11
N HIS A 83 0.11 -19.75 -9.14
CA HIS A 83 -0.44 -20.84 -9.96
C HIS A 83 0.62 -21.57 -10.78
N ALA A 84 1.66 -20.87 -11.26
CA ALA A 84 2.78 -21.52 -11.94
C ALA A 84 3.51 -22.49 -11.00
N ARG A 85 3.89 -22.02 -9.81
CA ARG A 85 4.57 -22.83 -8.79
C ARG A 85 3.70 -23.94 -8.25
N HIS A 86 2.40 -23.70 -8.09
CA HIS A 86 1.46 -24.72 -7.66
C HIS A 86 1.40 -25.87 -8.67
N ARG A 87 1.31 -25.58 -9.97
CA ARG A 87 1.31 -26.63 -11.01
C ARG A 87 2.59 -27.45 -11.01
N GLU A 88 3.74 -26.79 -10.82
CA GLU A 88 5.05 -27.46 -10.71
C GLU A 88 5.11 -28.37 -9.48
N ALA A 89 4.73 -27.86 -8.31
CA ALA A 89 4.69 -28.62 -7.07
C ALA A 89 3.71 -29.81 -7.15
N GLU A 90 2.55 -29.62 -7.76
CA GLU A 90 1.55 -30.67 -7.95
C GLU A 90 2.04 -31.76 -8.91
N ALA A 91 2.78 -31.39 -9.96
CA ALA A 91 3.43 -32.34 -10.85
C ALA A 91 4.54 -33.12 -10.14
N ALA A 92 5.35 -32.46 -9.32
CA ALA A 92 6.39 -33.12 -8.52
C ALA A 92 5.79 -34.10 -7.49
N ALA A 93 4.74 -33.69 -6.78
CA ALA A 93 4.04 -34.53 -5.82
C ALA A 93 3.36 -35.75 -6.48
N ARG A 94 2.91 -35.63 -7.73
CA ARG A 94 2.43 -36.77 -8.53
C ARG A 94 3.54 -37.72 -8.93
N ALA A 95 4.71 -37.17 -9.28
CA ALA A 95 5.84 -37.95 -9.78
C ALA A 95 6.50 -38.79 -8.67
N ASP A 96 6.62 -38.24 -7.47
CA ASP A 96 7.17 -38.93 -6.29
C ASP A 96 6.36 -38.63 -5.02
N PRO A 97 5.24 -39.35 -4.80
CA PRO A 97 4.42 -39.18 -3.60
C PRO A 97 5.16 -39.54 -2.31
N VAL A 98 6.12 -40.46 -2.38
CA VAL A 98 6.87 -40.95 -1.22
C VAL A 98 7.83 -39.87 -0.73
N ALA A 99 8.57 -39.24 -1.65
CA ALA A 99 9.42 -38.10 -1.32
C ALA A 99 8.62 -36.91 -0.82
N ALA A 100 7.48 -36.61 -1.44
CA ALA A 100 6.59 -35.52 -1.00
C ALA A 100 6.07 -35.75 0.43
N ALA A 101 5.63 -36.98 0.75
CA ALA A 101 5.21 -37.35 2.11
C ALA A 101 6.36 -37.22 3.12
N ALA A 102 7.56 -37.69 2.76
CA ALA A 102 8.73 -37.57 3.63
C ALA A 102 9.10 -36.11 3.92
N ALA A 103 9.04 -35.23 2.92
CA ALA A 103 9.29 -33.80 3.09
C ALA A 103 8.25 -33.13 4.00
N LEU A 104 6.96 -33.44 3.81
CA LEU A 104 5.90 -32.91 4.66
C LEU A 104 6.01 -33.41 6.11
N ALA A 105 6.36 -34.69 6.32
CA ALA A 105 6.56 -35.24 7.65
C ALA A 105 7.63 -34.46 8.44
N LEU A 106 8.77 -34.15 7.81
CA LEU A 106 9.81 -33.33 8.43
C LEU A 106 9.27 -31.95 8.84
N HIS A 107 8.43 -31.32 8.03
CA HIS A 107 7.83 -30.04 8.39
C HIS A 107 6.87 -30.18 9.58
N LEU A 108 6.04 -31.22 9.60
CA LEU A 108 5.11 -31.49 10.70
C LEU A 108 5.83 -31.78 12.03
N GLU A 109 7.00 -32.43 11.99
CA GLU A 109 7.85 -32.60 13.17
C GLU A 109 8.30 -31.24 13.74
N THR A 110 8.67 -30.29 12.89
CA THR A 110 9.03 -28.93 13.36
C THR A 110 7.86 -28.18 13.97
N GLN A 111 6.63 -28.55 13.63
CA GLN A 111 5.40 -28.01 14.23
C GLN A 111 5.01 -28.72 15.55
N GLY A 112 5.82 -29.69 15.99
CA GLY A 112 5.67 -30.37 17.28
C GLY A 112 5.01 -31.74 17.22
N LEU A 113 4.76 -32.30 16.03
CA LEU A 113 4.30 -33.69 15.92
C LEU A 113 5.44 -34.66 16.24
N SER A 114 5.11 -35.80 16.84
CA SER A 114 6.08 -36.89 16.98
C SER A 114 6.47 -37.42 15.59
N PRO A 115 7.69 -37.96 15.38
CA PRO A 115 8.09 -38.51 14.08
C PRO A 115 7.11 -39.58 13.54
N HIS A 116 6.53 -40.37 14.44
CA HIS A 116 5.52 -41.36 14.10
C HIS A 116 4.24 -40.70 13.55
N ASP A 117 3.70 -39.72 14.27
CA ASP A 117 2.43 -39.08 13.90
C ASP A 117 2.58 -38.16 12.69
N ALA A 118 3.72 -37.47 12.58
CA ALA A 118 4.08 -36.66 11.43
C ALA A 118 4.13 -37.50 10.15
N ARG A 119 4.79 -38.66 10.21
CA ARG A 119 4.85 -39.59 9.07
C ARG A 119 3.47 -40.13 8.70
N HIS A 120 2.71 -40.58 9.69
CA HIS A 120 1.37 -41.11 9.48
C HIS A 120 0.42 -40.06 8.87
N ALA A 121 0.46 -38.81 9.36
CA ALA A 121 -0.31 -37.71 8.81
C ALA A 121 0.12 -37.38 7.37
N ALA A 122 1.42 -37.28 7.11
CA ALA A 122 1.93 -36.96 5.78
C ALA A 122 1.58 -38.02 4.74
N ASP A 123 1.67 -39.31 5.08
CA ASP A 123 1.30 -40.42 4.19
C ASP A 123 -0.19 -40.36 3.81
N HIS A 124 -1.07 -39.97 4.75
CA HIS A 124 -2.50 -39.76 4.45
C HIS A 124 -2.78 -38.54 3.58
N LEU A 125 -2.04 -37.44 3.77
CA LEU A 125 -2.20 -36.21 2.98
C LEU A 125 -1.63 -36.36 1.56
N ALA A 126 -0.61 -37.20 1.38
CA ALA A 126 0.05 -37.47 0.10
C ALA A 126 -0.86 -38.11 -0.95
N VAL A 127 -2.03 -38.63 -0.56
CA VAL A 127 -3.07 -39.12 -1.48
C VAL A 127 -3.58 -38.02 -2.42
N SER A 128 -3.49 -36.74 -2.01
CA SER A 128 -3.88 -35.59 -2.83
C SER A 128 -2.65 -34.76 -3.25
N PRO A 129 -2.15 -34.92 -4.48
CA PRO A 129 -1.04 -34.12 -4.98
C PRO A 129 -1.31 -32.61 -4.95
N LYS A 130 -2.58 -32.23 -5.10
CA LYS A 130 -3.03 -30.84 -4.98
C LYS A 130 -2.84 -30.31 -3.57
N LEU A 131 -3.24 -31.09 -2.56
CA LEU A 131 -3.02 -30.71 -1.16
C LEU A 131 -1.53 -30.67 -0.83
N MET A 132 -0.74 -31.60 -1.36
CA MET A 132 0.72 -31.58 -1.20
C MET A 132 1.36 -30.35 -1.82
N ALA A 133 0.89 -29.91 -2.99
CA ALA A 133 1.33 -28.67 -3.62
C ALA A 133 0.99 -27.45 -2.76
N ASP A 134 -0.24 -27.35 -2.25
CA ASP A 134 -0.65 -26.29 -1.34
C ASP A 134 0.22 -26.24 -0.07
N LEU A 135 0.50 -27.40 0.54
CA LEU A 135 1.31 -27.50 1.75
C LEU A 135 2.79 -27.21 1.48
N SER A 136 3.37 -27.74 0.40
CA SER A 136 4.77 -27.46 0.02
C SER A 136 4.99 -25.98 -0.30
N LEU A 137 4.05 -25.33 -0.99
CA LEU A 137 4.16 -23.89 -1.24
C LEU A 137 4.11 -23.07 0.06
N ARG A 138 3.25 -23.45 1.01
CA ARG A 138 3.17 -22.78 2.31
C ARG A 138 4.42 -23.00 3.14
N TYR A 139 4.89 -24.25 3.23
CA TYR A 139 5.93 -24.65 4.16
C TYR A 139 7.36 -24.44 3.63
N ASP A 140 7.59 -24.73 2.34
CA ASP A 140 8.93 -24.64 1.75
C ASP A 140 9.21 -23.26 1.17
N HIS A 141 8.17 -22.58 0.67
CA HIS A 141 8.31 -21.31 -0.06
C HIS A 141 7.68 -20.11 0.68
N GLY A 142 6.96 -20.33 1.78
CA GLY A 142 6.22 -19.28 2.47
C GLY A 142 5.14 -18.62 1.60
N MET A 143 4.70 -19.30 0.54
CA MET A 143 3.72 -18.78 -0.41
C MET A 143 2.31 -19.14 0.05
N GLU A 144 1.49 -18.11 0.25
CA GLU A 144 0.08 -18.28 0.53
C GLU A 144 -0.74 -18.16 -0.76
N ALA A 145 -1.86 -18.89 -0.80
CA ALA A 145 -2.81 -18.73 -1.87
C ALA A 145 -3.29 -17.27 -1.92
N PRO A 146 -3.27 -16.61 -3.09
CA PRO A 146 -3.77 -15.24 -3.23
C PRO A 146 -5.18 -15.15 -2.65
N GLU A 147 -5.39 -14.19 -1.73
CA GLU A 147 -6.69 -14.02 -1.09
C GLU A 147 -7.82 -13.80 -2.13
N GLY A 148 -9.00 -14.36 -1.86
CA GLY A 148 -10.16 -14.32 -2.75
C GLY A 148 -10.86 -12.95 -2.91
N HIS A 149 -10.21 -11.84 -2.55
CA HIS A 149 -10.71 -10.52 -2.87
C HIS A 149 -10.36 -10.18 -4.32
N ASP A 150 -11.32 -9.66 -5.06
CA ASP A 150 -11.13 -9.26 -6.45
C ASP A 150 -9.98 -8.24 -6.57
N ILE A 151 -8.94 -8.61 -7.34
CA ILE A 151 -7.73 -7.82 -7.58
C ILE A 151 -8.10 -6.43 -8.13
N ALA A 152 -9.13 -6.37 -8.99
CA ALA A 152 -9.62 -5.11 -9.54
C ALA A 152 -10.23 -4.21 -8.45
N SER A 153 -11.00 -4.79 -7.52
CA SER A 153 -11.56 -4.05 -6.39
C SER A 153 -10.47 -3.47 -5.47
N ARG A 154 -9.39 -4.21 -5.20
CA ARG A 154 -8.24 -3.70 -4.42
C ARG A 154 -7.56 -2.53 -5.13
N ALA A 155 -7.25 -2.70 -6.41
CA ALA A 155 -6.67 -1.66 -7.24
C ALA A 155 -7.53 -0.39 -7.27
N PHE A 156 -8.84 -0.55 -7.43
CA PHE A 156 -9.78 0.55 -7.43
C PHE A 156 -9.84 1.26 -6.07
N MET A 157 -9.81 0.52 -4.95
CA MET A 157 -9.80 1.12 -3.62
C MET A 157 -8.50 1.88 -3.33
N THR A 158 -7.36 1.37 -3.77
CA THR A 158 -6.07 2.08 -3.68
C THR A 158 -6.12 3.39 -4.48
N PHE A 159 -6.58 3.35 -5.73
CA PHE A 159 -6.78 4.53 -6.57
C PHE A 159 -7.71 5.55 -5.89
N LEU A 160 -8.88 5.11 -5.43
CA LEU A 160 -9.87 5.98 -4.83
C LEU A 160 -9.34 6.62 -3.54
N ALA A 161 -8.63 5.86 -2.70
CA ALA A 161 -8.00 6.40 -1.50
C ALA A 161 -6.94 7.45 -1.86
N PHE A 162 -6.07 7.16 -2.83
CA PHE A 162 -5.06 8.11 -3.30
C PHE A 162 -5.68 9.42 -3.77
N ILE A 163 -6.69 9.36 -4.64
CA ILE A 163 -7.37 10.56 -5.16
C ILE A 163 -8.09 11.32 -4.04
N ALA A 164 -8.87 10.63 -3.22
CA ALA A 164 -9.70 11.27 -2.19
C ALA A 164 -8.85 12.00 -1.16
N PHE A 165 -7.80 11.36 -0.65
CA PHE A 165 -6.93 11.95 0.36
C PHE A 165 -5.89 12.90 -0.26
N GLY A 166 -5.34 12.58 -1.44
CA GLY A 166 -4.43 13.46 -2.17
C GLY A 166 -5.10 14.74 -2.69
N THR A 167 -6.42 14.81 -2.76
CA THR A 167 -7.11 16.09 -3.04
C THR A 167 -6.97 17.09 -1.87
N ILE A 168 -6.78 16.62 -0.64
CA ILE A 168 -6.82 17.45 0.57
C ILE A 168 -5.78 18.58 0.56
N PRO A 169 -4.50 18.35 0.20
CA PRO A 169 -3.51 19.42 0.14
C PRO A 169 -3.76 20.43 -0.99
N ILE A 170 -4.37 20.02 -2.11
CA ILE A 170 -4.64 20.93 -3.24
C ILE A 170 -5.90 21.75 -3.02
N LEU A 171 -6.91 21.20 -2.34
CA LEU A 171 -8.24 21.81 -2.23
C LEU A 171 -8.21 23.28 -1.77
N PRO A 172 -7.39 23.70 -0.78
CA PRO A 172 -7.29 25.11 -0.38
C PRO A 172 -6.83 26.04 -1.49
N PHE A 173 -5.97 25.59 -2.41
CA PHE A 173 -5.53 26.39 -3.56
C PHE A 173 -6.62 26.55 -4.62
N VAL A 174 -7.60 25.64 -4.65
CA VAL A 174 -8.80 25.75 -5.50
C VAL A 174 -9.80 26.73 -4.90
N VAL A 175 -10.16 26.53 -3.62
CA VAL A 175 -11.26 27.28 -2.98
C VAL A 175 -10.85 28.66 -2.49
N MET A 176 -9.56 28.86 -2.21
CA MET A 176 -9.00 30.13 -1.71
C MET A 176 -7.95 30.66 -2.68
N ALA A 177 -8.19 30.50 -3.99
CA ALA A 177 -7.26 30.92 -5.03
C ALA A 177 -6.84 32.39 -4.86
N GLY A 178 -5.52 32.64 -4.85
CA GLY A 178 -4.95 33.97 -4.66
C GLY A 178 -4.89 34.46 -3.20
N SER A 179 -5.41 33.70 -2.24
CA SER A 179 -5.29 34.02 -0.81
C SER A 179 -3.95 33.55 -0.25
N SER A 180 -3.30 34.39 0.56
CA SER A 180 -2.11 34.01 1.34
C SER A 180 -2.41 32.93 2.39
N LEU A 181 -3.69 32.70 2.71
CA LEU A 181 -4.12 31.65 3.64
C LEU A 181 -4.17 30.25 3.00
N ALA A 182 -4.09 30.12 1.67
CA ALA A 182 -4.19 28.82 1.01
C ALA A 182 -3.11 27.83 1.49
N PHE A 183 -1.86 28.28 1.61
CA PHE A 183 -0.76 27.43 2.08
C PHE A 183 -0.90 27.00 3.57
N PRO A 184 -1.11 27.92 4.55
CA PRO A 184 -1.35 27.53 5.94
C PRO A 184 -2.53 26.57 6.11
N VAL A 185 -3.63 26.81 5.38
CA VAL A 185 -4.81 25.93 5.43
C VAL A 185 -4.50 24.56 4.84
N SER A 186 -3.77 24.49 3.72
CA SER A 186 -3.27 23.24 3.13
C SER A 186 -2.39 22.45 4.09
N LEU A 187 -1.42 23.11 4.73
CA LEU A 187 -0.56 22.47 5.72
C LEU A 187 -1.37 21.92 6.90
N GLY A 188 -2.28 22.70 7.46
CA GLY A 188 -3.15 22.26 8.55
C GLY A 188 -4.06 21.09 8.17
N ALA A 189 -4.66 21.15 6.98
CA ALA A 189 -5.50 20.08 6.45
C ALA A 189 -4.71 18.78 6.21
N THR A 190 -3.49 18.90 5.69
CA THR A 190 -2.55 17.78 5.47
C THR A 190 -2.19 17.10 6.78
N ILE A 191 -1.80 17.88 7.81
CA ILE A 191 -1.47 17.34 9.14
C ILE A 191 -2.69 16.62 9.73
N LEU A 192 -3.88 17.24 9.66
CA LEU A 192 -5.10 16.61 10.16
C LEU A 192 -5.41 15.30 9.43
N ALA A 193 -5.32 15.29 8.10
CA ALA A 193 -5.61 14.10 7.28
C ALA A 193 -4.64 12.94 7.58
N LEU A 194 -3.34 13.22 7.66
CA LEU A 194 -2.33 12.24 8.07
C LEU A 194 -2.58 11.73 9.49
N GLY A 195 -2.99 12.62 10.40
CA GLY A 195 -3.37 12.26 11.77
C GLY A 195 -4.56 11.31 11.83
N LEU A 196 -5.58 11.56 11.00
CA LEU A 196 -6.75 10.69 10.89
C LEU A 196 -6.38 9.31 10.31
N LEU A 197 -5.56 9.24 9.26
CA LEU A 197 -5.07 7.96 8.71
C LEU A 197 -4.20 7.19 9.70
N ALA A 198 -3.33 7.88 10.44
CA ALA A 198 -2.57 7.29 11.54
C ALA A 198 -3.50 6.76 12.65
N GLY A 199 -4.59 7.48 12.94
CA GLY A 199 -5.65 7.05 13.84
C GLY A 199 -6.38 5.79 13.36
N LEU A 200 -6.65 5.67 12.05
CA LEU A 200 -7.23 4.45 11.46
C LEU A 200 -6.27 3.27 11.56
N ARG A 201 -4.98 3.47 11.30
CA ARG A 201 -3.95 2.44 11.48
C ARG A 201 -3.85 2.02 12.94
N TRP A 202 -3.86 2.97 13.86
CA TRP A 202 -3.89 2.71 15.30
C TRP A 202 -5.11 1.90 15.70
N ALA A 203 -6.32 2.30 15.30
CA ALA A 203 -7.56 1.61 15.67
C ALA A 203 -7.64 0.17 15.16
N ALA A 204 -6.83 -0.19 14.15
CA ALA A 204 -6.79 -1.51 13.55
C ALA A 204 -5.52 -2.31 13.91
N SER A 205 -4.66 -1.81 14.80
CA SER A 205 -3.44 -2.49 15.22
C SER A 205 -3.25 -2.43 16.74
N ASP A 206 -2.51 -3.36 17.32
CA ASP A 206 -2.15 -3.36 18.75
C ASP A 206 -0.97 -2.42 19.06
N GLN A 207 -0.75 -1.39 18.24
CA GLN A 207 0.33 -0.43 18.40
C GLN A 207 -0.12 0.80 19.20
N SER A 208 0.83 1.58 19.73
CA SER A 208 0.48 2.84 20.39
C SER A 208 0.12 3.93 19.38
N LEU A 209 -0.86 4.79 19.74
CA LEU A 209 -1.27 5.92 18.91
C LEU A 209 -0.10 6.88 18.64
N ALA A 210 0.73 7.13 19.66
CA ALA A 210 1.90 7.99 19.55
C ALA A 210 2.89 7.49 18.50
N ARG A 211 3.16 6.19 18.46
CA ARG A 211 4.00 5.57 17.42
C ARG A 211 3.36 5.73 16.05
N CYS A 212 2.05 5.49 15.94
CA CYS A 212 1.36 5.57 14.67
C CYS A 212 1.45 6.97 14.04
N LEU A 213 1.18 7.99 14.86
CA LEU A 213 1.28 9.40 14.48
C LEU A 213 2.72 9.79 14.17
N ALA A 214 3.67 9.43 15.03
CA ALA A 214 5.07 9.80 14.87
C ALA A 214 5.66 9.26 13.55
N GLU A 215 5.42 7.99 13.22
CA GLU A 215 5.88 7.39 11.97
C GLU A 215 5.25 8.09 10.75
N THR A 216 3.93 8.30 10.74
CA THR A 216 3.24 8.92 9.61
C THR A 216 3.67 10.37 9.41
N TYR A 217 3.78 11.16 10.49
CA TYR A 217 4.24 12.55 10.39
C TYR A 217 5.72 12.65 10.06
N ALA A 218 6.57 11.75 10.55
CA ALA A 218 8.00 11.75 10.22
C ALA A 218 8.23 11.52 8.72
N VAL A 219 7.51 10.56 8.12
CA VAL A 219 7.58 10.31 6.67
C VAL A 219 7.08 11.53 5.90
N GLY A 220 5.91 12.08 6.26
CA GLY A 220 5.36 13.26 5.62
C GLY A 220 6.28 14.48 5.70
N ALA A 221 6.87 14.74 6.88
CA ALA A 221 7.81 15.83 7.10
C ALA A 221 9.10 15.65 6.29
N LEU A 222 9.65 14.43 6.25
CA LEU A 222 10.85 14.11 5.48
C LEU A 222 10.62 14.34 3.98
N CYS A 223 9.56 13.78 3.41
CA CYS A 223 9.21 13.97 2.00
C CYS A 223 8.98 15.44 1.66
N SER A 224 8.27 16.17 2.53
CA SER A 224 8.01 17.60 2.35
C SER A 224 9.30 18.42 2.41
N ALA A 225 10.22 18.11 3.33
CA ALA A 225 11.50 18.78 3.44
C ALA A 225 12.39 18.55 2.22
N VAL A 226 12.41 17.31 1.69
CA VAL A 226 13.13 16.98 0.45
C VAL A 226 12.56 17.77 -0.73
N ALA A 227 11.24 17.81 -0.88
CA ALA A 227 10.59 18.54 -1.97
C ALA A 227 10.78 20.05 -1.87
N TRP A 228 10.61 20.63 -0.67
CA TRP A 228 10.92 22.03 -0.39
C TRP A 228 12.37 22.36 -0.73
N GLY A 229 13.32 21.51 -0.32
CA GLY A 229 14.73 21.67 -0.63
C GLY A 229 15.01 21.63 -2.14
N ALA A 230 14.38 20.71 -2.87
CA ALA A 230 14.49 20.64 -4.32
C ALA A 230 13.96 21.92 -4.99
N GLY A 231 12.79 22.41 -4.59
CA GLY A 231 12.25 23.68 -5.08
C GLY A 231 13.17 24.86 -4.78
N HIS A 232 13.73 24.91 -3.57
CA HIS A 232 14.69 25.94 -3.15
C HIS A 232 16.00 25.91 -3.94
N LEU A 233 16.46 24.73 -4.37
CA LEU A 233 17.64 24.58 -5.22
C LEU A 233 17.35 25.08 -6.64
N VAL A 234 16.24 24.64 -7.25
CA VAL A 234 15.86 25.00 -8.62
C VAL A 234 15.64 26.50 -8.77
N ALA A 235 15.04 27.16 -7.78
CA ALA A 235 14.87 28.61 -7.79
C ALA A 235 16.19 29.41 -7.76
N GLY A 236 17.33 28.78 -7.46
CA GLY A 236 18.65 29.41 -7.55
C GLY A 236 19.37 29.22 -8.88
N VAL A 237 18.77 28.51 -9.84
CA VAL A 237 19.37 28.21 -11.16
C VAL A 237 18.90 29.19 -12.24
N GLY A 238 17.96 30.10 -11.93
CA GLY A 238 17.38 31.09 -12.84
C GLY A 238 17.73 32.53 -12.47
#